data_AF-A0A1G1SXY2-F1
#
_entry.id   AF-A0A1G1SXY2-F1
#
_cell.length_a   1.000
_cell.length_b   1.000
_cell.length_c   1.000
_cell.angle_alpha   90.00
_cell.angle_beta   90.00
_cell.angle_gamma   90.00
#
_symmetry.space_group_name_H-M   'P 1'
#
loop_
_entity.id
_entity.type
_entity.pdbx_description
1 polymer ?
#
loop_
_entity_poly.entity_id
_entity_poly.type
_entity_poly.pdbx_seq_one_letter_code
_entity_poly.pdbx_strand_id
1 'polypeptide(L)'
;MKKLLLLSACLLALAARPAAAQTPSPEIVVVRIYEFPTKVHLVITRGEGKSEVMEFDSGASDKRLTASGEGYYKFINKLYQEGYALQSTFPGNQGFTTLLLVKRP
;
A
#
# COMPACT_ATOMS: atom_id res chain seq x y z
N MET A 1 -35.55 -40.87 -12.40
CA MET A 1 -34.48 -40.27 -13.23
C MET A 1 -34.35 -38.75 -13.16
N LYS A 2 -35.38 -37.98 -12.72
CA LYS A 2 -35.29 -36.50 -12.63
C LYS A 2 -34.34 -35.95 -11.55
N LYS A 3 -34.10 -36.71 -10.46
CA LYS A 3 -33.25 -36.28 -9.34
C LYS A 3 -31.75 -36.20 -9.69
N LEU A 4 -31.30 -37.01 -10.64
CA LEU A 4 -29.90 -37.02 -11.11
C LEU A 4 -29.57 -35.77 -11.93
N LEU A 5 -30.50 -35.29 -12.75
CA LEU A 5 -30.35 -34.08 -13.55
C LEU A 5 -30.24 -32.82 -12.69
N LEU A 6 -30.92 -32.81 -11.55
CA LEU A 6 -30.87 -31.67 -10.62
C LEU A 6 -29.53 -31.61 -9.89
N LEU A 7 -28.96 -32.78 -9.54
CA LEU A 7 -27.64 -32.85 -8.90
C LEU A 7 -26.52 -32.44 -9.87
N SER A 8 -26.57 -32.88 -11.13
CA SER A 8 -25.58 -32.51 -12.13
C SER A 8 -25.62 -31.01 -12.47
N ALA A 9 -26.81 -30.41 -12.52
CA ALA A 9 -26.96 -28.97 -12.71
C ALA A 9 -26.37 -28.16 -11.52
N CYS A 10 -26.58 -28.60 -10.28
CA CYS A 10 -25.99 -27.96 -9.10
C CYS A 10 -24.45 -28.10 -9.07
N LEU A 11 -23.91 -29.25 -9.49
CA LEU A 11 -22.46 -29.46 -9.57
C LEU A 11 -21.81 -28.60 -10.68
N LEU A 12 -22.47 -28.44 -11.82
CA LEU A 12 -22.03 -27.54 -12.89
C LEU A 12 -22.09 -26.07 -12.47
N ALA A 13 -23.13 -25.65 -11.74
CA ALA A 13 -23.24 -24.30 -11.20
C ALA A 13 -22.17 -24.01 -10.12
N LEU A 14 -21.78 -25.03 -9.32
CA LEU A 14 -20.73 -24.91 -8.32
C LEU A 14 -19.33 -24.88 -8.95
N ALA A 15 -19.11 -25.71 -9.98
CA ALA A 15 -17.86 -25.76 -10.74
C ALA A 15 -17.64 -24.52 -11.64
N ALA A 16 -18.70 -23.77 -12.00
CA ALA A 16 -18.62 -22.54 -12.78
C ALA A 16 -18.21 -21.30 -11.97
N ARG A 17 -17.98 -21.43 -10.65
CA ARG A 17 -17.51 -20.35 -9.77
C ARG A 17 -16.05 -20.44 -9.27
N PRO A 18 -15.03 -20.95 -10.01
CA PRO A 18 -13.68 -21.01 -9.43
C PRO A 18 -13.01 -19.63 -9.30
N ALA A 19 -13.46 -18.62 -10.05
CA ALA A 19 -12.68 -17.39 -10.24
C ALA A 19 -12.99 -16.25 -9.26
N ALA A 20 -14.13 -16.27 -8.56
CA ALA A 20 -14.51 -15.15 -7.67
C ALA A 20 -13.95 -15.29 -6.24
N ALA A 21 -13.55 -16.49 -5.82
CA ALA A 21 -13.03 -16.76 -4.47
C ALA A 21 -11.50 -16.73 -4.38
N GLN A 22 -10.80 -16.52 -5.50
CA GLN A 22 -9.34 -16.51 -5.58
C GLN A 22 -8.79 -15.17 -6.07
N THR A 23 -9.45 -14.03 -5.77
CA THR A 23 -8.73 -12.77 -5.89
C THR A 23 -7.68 -12.74 -4.78
N PRO A 24 -6.37 -12.76 -5.10
CA PRO A 24 -5.36 -12.53 -4.07
C PRO A 24 -5.69 -11.21 -3.41
N SER A 25 -5.58 -11.16 -2.07
CA SER A 25 -5.74 -9.90 -1.35
C SER A 25 -4.84 -8.85 -2.00
N PRO A 26 -5.33 -7.62 -2.24
CA PRO A 26 -4.55 -6.63 -2.95
C PRO A 26 -3.25 -6.37 -2.19
N GLU A 27 -2.12 -6.33 -2.90
CA GLU A 27 -0.82 -6.03 -2.29
C GLU A 27 -0.88 -4.62 -1.68
N ILE A 28 -0.51 -4.50 -0.40
CA ILE A 28 -0.51 -3.24 0.33
C ILE A 28 0.90 -2.84 0.77
N VAL A 29 1.10 -1.52 0.86
CA VAL A 29 2.27 -0.91 1.50
C VAL A 29 1.80 0.04 2.57
N VAL A 30 2.32 -0.13 3.78
CA VAL A 30 2.10 0.80 4.89
C VAL A 30 3.37 1.61 5.10
N VAL A 31 3.23 2.93 5.08
CA VAL A 31 4.36 3.85 5.23
C VAL A 31 4.13 4.67 6.48
N ARG A 32 4.98 4.51 7.48
CA ARG A 32 4.98 5.38 8.66
C ARG A 32 6.03 6.47 8.45
N ILE A 33 5.56 7.70 8.42
CA ILE A 33 6.35 8.91 8.33
C ILE A 33 6.51 9.46 9.73
N TYR A 34 7.74 9.77 10.11
CA TYR A 34 8.03 10.57 11.27
C TYR A 34 8.95 11.72 10.89
N GLU A 35 8.45 12.94 11.02
CA GLU A 35 9.15 14.15 10.64
C GLU A 35 9.77 14.83 11.87
N PHE A 36 11.10 14.78 11.95
CA PHE A 36 11.89 15.54 12.91
C PHE A 36 12.32 16.88 12.32
N PRO A 37 12.74 17.87 13.14
CA PRO A 37 13.22 19.16 12.65
C PRO A 37 14.37 19.11 11.62
N THR A 38 15.14 18.03 11.58
CA THR A 38 16.33 17.91 10.71
C THR A 38 16.25 16.77 9.70
N LYS A 39 15.36 15.80 9.91
CA LYS A 39 15.26 14.56 9.12
C LYS A 39 13.82 14.07 9.03
N VAL A 40 13.45 13.53 7.88
CA VAL A 40 12.27 12.67 7.74
C VAL A 40 12.72 11.23 7.85
N HIS A 41 12.03 10.43 8.66
CA HIS A 41 12.19 8.98 8.75
C HIS A 41 10.95 8.30 8.18
N LEU A 42 11.14 7.46 7.17
CA LEU A 42 10.11 6.63 6.58
C LEU A 42 10.37 5.18 6.95
N VAL A 43 9.36 4.50 7.53
CA VAL A 43 9.34 3.05 7.68
C VAL A 43 8.32 2.49 6.70
N ILE A 44 8.79 1.75 5.71
CA ILE A 44 7.99 1.22 4.61
C ILE A 44 7.84 -0.29 4.83
N THR A 45 6.62 -0.76 5.10
CA THR A 45 6.32 -2.16 5.36
C THR A 45 5.53 -2.76 4.20
N ARG A 46 5.99 -3.91 3.71
CA ARG A 46 5.41 -4.65 2.57
C ARG A 46 5.13 -6.09 2.96
N GLY A 47 3.85 -6.46 3.06
CA GLY A 47 3.48 -7.78 3.57
C GLY A 47 4.01 -8.05 4.99
N GLU A 48 4.07 -9.32 5.38
CA GLU A 48 4.49 -9.71 6.72
C GLU A 48 6.02 -9.67 6.86
N GLY A 49 6.50 -8.87 7.82
CA GLY A 49 7.90 -8.87 8.27
C GLY A 49 8.92 -8.17 7.38
N LYS A 50 8.54 -7.65 6.20
CA LYS A 50 9.49 -6.95 5.30
C LYS A 50 9.33 -5.44 5.48
N SER A 51 10.22 -4.83 6.26
CA SER A 51 10.28 -3.38 6.42
C SER A 51 11.61 -2.83 5.95
N GLU A 52 11.57 -1.71 5.23
CA GLU A 52 12.74 -0.93 4.84
C GLU A 52 12.65 0.48 5.47
N VAL A 53 13.79 1.06 5.81
CA VAL A 53 13.88 2.42 6.37
C VAL A 53 14.52 3.33 5.34
N MET A 54 13.93 4.50 5.14
CA MET A 54 14.47 5.56 4.30
C MET A 54 14.52 6.87 5.08
N GLU A 55 15.58 7.62 4.90
CA GLU A 55 15.77 8.92 5.55
C GLU A 55 16.20 9.98 4.54
N PHE A 56 15.74 11.21 4.76
CA PHE A 56 16.20 12.38 4.02
C PHE A 56 16.09 13.64 4.88
N ASP A 57 16.68 14.74 4.40
CA ASP A 57 16.71 16.00 5.13
C ASP A 57 15.31 16.60 5.29
N SER A 58 15.05 17.14 6.49
CA SER A 58 13.90 18.02 6.80
C SER A 58 14.42 19.34 7.39
N GLY A 59 13.51 20.31 7.55
CA GLY A 59 13.77 21.61 8.15
C GLY A 59 12.99 22.74 7.48
N ALA A 60 12.97 23.90 8.12
CA ALA A 60 12.13 25.03 7.73
C ALA A 60 12.80 26.05 6.78
N SER A 61 14.10 25.92 6.48
CA SER A 61 14.74 26.79 5.50
C SER A 61 14.39 26.35 4.07
N ASP A 62 14.37 27.28 3.11
CA ASP A 62 14.05 26.97 1.71
C ASP A 62 14.84 25.78 1.16
N LYS A 63 16.14 25.74 1.44
CA LYS A 63 17.01 24.61 1.06
C LYS A 63 16.53 23.28 1.63
N ARG A 64 16.14 23.26 2.90
CA ARG A 64 15.69 22.05 3.60
C ARG A 64 14.28 21.64 3.17
N LEU A 65 13.39 22.61 2.96
CA LEU A 65 12.06 22.39 2.42
C LEU A 65 12.14 21.78 1.02
N THR A 66 12.98 22.33 0.13
CA THR A 66 13.21 21.76 -1.20
C THR A 66 13.76 20.34 -1.12
N ALA A 67 14.78 20.09 -0.29
CA ALA A 67 15.34 18.76 -0.11
C ALA A 67 14.31 17.74 0.42
N SER A 68 13.46 18.16 1.36
CA SER A 68 12.38 17.31 1.89
C SER A 68 11.35 16.99 0.81
N GLY A 69 10.96 17.97 0.00
CA GLY A 69 10.04 17.80 -1.13
C GLY A 69 10.58 16.85 -2.19
N GLU A 70 11.87 16.97 -2.54
CA GLU A 70 12.54 16.05 -3.46
C GLU A 70 12.62 14.62 -2.90
N GLY A 71 12.88 14.49 -1.59
CA GLY A 71 12.87 13.20 -0.88
C GLY A 71 11.51 12.51 -0.95
N TYR A 72 10.44 13.24 -0.61
CA TYR A 72 9.06 12.76 -0.72
C TYR A 72 8.70 12.41 -2.17
N TYR A 73 9.03 13.27 -3.14
CA TYR A 73 8.76 13.01 -4.56
C TYR A 73 9.42 11.72 -5.03
N LYS A 74 10.72 11.54 -4.76
CA LYS A 74 11.48 10.34 -5.16
C LYS A 74 10.86 9.07 -4.57
N PHE A 75 10.50 9.12 -3.29
CA PHE A 75 9.87 8.02 -2.58
C PHE A 75 8.47 7.68 -3.13
N ILE A 76 7.57 8.66 -3.23
CA ILE A 76 6.19 8.45 -3.71
C ILE A 76 6.20 8.03 -5.18
N ASN A 77 7.02 8.66 -6.02
CA ASN A 77 7.15 8.29 -7.41
C ASN A 77 7.62 6.84 -7.57
N LYS A 78 8.58 6.38 -6.76
CA LYS A 78 9.00 4.97 -6.76
C LYS A 78 7.81 4.02 -6.50
N LEU A 79 7.01 4.28 -5.48
CA LEU A 79 5.82 3.46 -5.17
C LEU A 79 4.78 3.50 -6.31
N TYR A 80 4.60 4.65 -6.96
CA TYR A 80 3.70 4.77 -8.10
C TYR A 80 4.18 4.00 -9.33
N GLN A 81 5.49 3.99 -9.61
CA GLN A 81 6.08 3.18 -10.68
C GLN A 81 5.97 1.67 -10.39
N GLU A 82 5.98 1.27 -9.12
CA GLU A 82 5.72 -0.11 -8.68
C GLU A 82 4.23 -0.51 -8.77
N GLY A 83 3.35 0.41 -9.20
CA GLY A 83 1.91 0.17 -9.40
C GLY A 83 1.05 0.48 -8.18
N TYR A 84 1.63 0.98 -7.08
CA TYR A 84 0.87 1.37 -5.91
C TYR A 84 0.18 2.72 -6.12
N ALA A 85 -0.99 2.90 -5.53
CA ALA A 85 -1.71 4.16 -5.47
C ALA A 85 -2.05 4.50 -4.02
N LEU A 86 -2.02 5.78 -3.67
CA LEU A 86 -2.42 6.23 -2.33
C LEU A 86 -3.91 5.94 -2.12
N GLN A 87 -4.22 5.17 -1.09
CA GLN A 87 -5.58 4.82 -0.73
C GLN A 87 -6.08 5.63 0.48
N SER A 88 -5.22 5.85 1.47
CA SER A 88 -5.60 6.58 2.68
C SER A 88 -4.39 7.23 3.36
N THR A 89 -4.67 8.27 4.14
CA THR A 89 -3.71 8.94 5.03
C THR A 89 -4.30 8.95 6.44
N PHE A 90 -3.56 8.44 7.41
CA PHE A 90 -3.93 8.45 8.82
C PHE A 90 -3.04 9.47 9.54
N PRO A 91 -3.60 10.57 10.06
CA PRO A 91 -2.84 11.50 10.87
C PRO A 91 -2.42 10.83 12.17
N GLY A 92 -1.17 11.04 12.58
CA GLY A 92 -0.66 10.69 13.89
C GLY A 92 -0.46 11.93 14.76
N ASN A 93 0.00 11.72 15.99
CA ASN A 93 0.43 12.82 16.86
C ASN A 93 1.81 13.33 16.43
N GLN A 94 2.15 14.58 16.77
CA GLN A 94 3.53 15.13 16.76
C GLN A 94 4.44 14.62 15.62
N GLY A 95 4.21 15.06 14.38
CA GLY A 95 5.08 14.74 13.25
C GLY A 95 4.93 13.32 12.68
N PHE A 96 4.06 12.49 13.25
CA PHE A 96 3.74 11.18 12.68
C PHE A 96 2.60 11.26 11.67
N THR A 97 2.77 10.61 10.51
CA THR A 97 1.72 10.39 9.51
C THR A 97 1.84 8.97 8.98
N THR A 98 0.72 8.27 8.75
CA THR A 98 0.74 6.96 8.09
C THR A 98 0.07 7.04 6.73
N LEU A 99 0.73 6.53 5.69
CA LEU A 99 0.14 6.35 4.37
C LEU A 99 -0.18 4.88 4.15
N LEU A 100 -1.36 4.60 3.61
CA LEU A 100 -1.71 3.30 3.07
C LEU A 100 -1.78 3.40 1.55
N LEU A 101 -0.98 2.58 0.89
CA LEU A 101 -0.99 2.44 -0.55
C LEU A 101 -1.40 1.02 -0.96
N VAL A 102 -2.17 0.93 -2.04
CA VAL A 102 -2.71 -0.33 -2.56
C VAL A 102 -2.27 -0.48 -4.01
N LYS A 103 -1.81 -1.67 -4.38
CA LYS A 103 -1.41 -1.97 -5.75
C LYS A 103 -2.63 -2.00 -6.66
N ARG A 104 -2.55 -1.29 -7.79
CA ARG A 104 -3.60 -1.32 -8.80
C ARG A 104 -3.68 -2.72 -9.44
N PRO A 105 -4.88 -3.22 -9.75
CA PRO A 105 -5.08 -4.50 -10.41
C PRO A 105 -4.51 -4.53 -11.83
#